data_AF-A0A3P7QTX4-F1
#
_entry.id   AF-A0A3P7QTX4-F1
#
_cell.length_a   1.000
_cell.length_b   1.000
_cell.length_c   1.000
_cell.angle_alpha   90.00
_cell.angle_beta   90.00
_cell.angle_gamma   90.00
#
_symmetry.space_group_name_H-M   'P 1'
#
loop_
_entity.id
_entity.type
_entity.pdbx_description
1 polymer ?
#
loop_
_entity_poly.entity_id
_entity_poly.type
_entity_poly.pdbx_seq_one_letter_code
_entity_poly.pdbx_strand_id
1 'polypeptide(L)'
;MLSIVFLFFAVNPDVEEQIWEHVFESYPTKDSRIVLSDPNYLIPAIEDVSVEVLFEQHDLHSVFKASAAGFIALEGSCRNIRCALIVDCGFSSVTVAPFLDGKAIQQGLVRYCVILPSFFFGINGAEAPF
;
A
#
# COMPACT_ATOMS: atom_id res chain seq x y z
N MET A 1 -19.09 7.80 3.73
CA MET A 1 -18.76 6.43 4.20
C MET A 1 -17.28 6.23 3.97
N LEU A 2 -16.51 5.84 5.00
CA LEU A 2 -15.05 5.66 4.87
C LEU A 2 -14.80 4.19 4.53
N SER A 3 -14.59 3.89 3.25
CA SER A 3 -14.23 2.53 2.82
C SER A 3 -12.72 2.40 2.87
N ILE A 4 -12.22 1.44 3.66
CA ILE A 4 -10.81 1.07 3.71
C ILE A 4 -10.64 -0.05 2.69
N VAL A 5 -9.84 0.20 1.64
CA VAL A 5 -9.48 -0.82 0.65
C VAL A 5 -8.02 -1.19 0.88
N PHE A 6 -7.77 -2.48 1.08
CA PHE A 6 -6.42 -3.03 1.16
C PHE A 6 -5.95 -3.34 -0.25
N LEU A 7 -4.94 -2.60 -0.74
CA LEU A 7 -4.32 -2.94 -2.01
C LEU A 7 -3.35 -4.09 -1.86
N PHE A 8 -3.70 -5.18 -2.53
CA PHE A 8 -2.82 -6.29 -2.81
C PHE A 8 -1.89 -5.90 -3.96
N PHE A 9 -0.69 -6.48 -3.96
CA PHE A 9 0.37 -6.27 -4.95
C PHE A 9 -0.11 -6.66 -6.36
N ALA A 10 -0.79 -5.77 -7.06
CA ALA A 10 -1.25 -6.01 -8.42
C ALA A 10 -0.11 -5.67 -9.38
N VAL A 11 0.60 -6.71 -9.83
CA VAL A 11 1.48 -6.61 -11.01
C VAL A 11 0.64 -6.39 -12.29
N ASN A 12 -0.68 -6.61 -12.21
CA ASN A 12 -1.61 -6.47 -13.32
C ASN A 12 -2.69 -5.41 -12.99
N PRO A 13 -2.62 -4.19 -13.57
CA PRO A 13 -3.58 -3.12 -13.31
C PRO A 13 -5.00 -3.48 -13.76
N ASP A 14 -5.17 -4.29 -14.81
CA ASP A 14 -6.49 -4.71 -15.31
C ASP A 14 -7.27 -5.52 -14.26
N VAL A 15 -6.55 -6.30 -13.45
CA VAL A 15 -7.17 -7.11 -12.38
C VAL A 15 -7.51 -6.22 -11.18
N GLU A 16 -6.68 -5.23 -10.88
CA GLU A 16 -6.94 -4.24 -9.82
C GLU A 16 -8.19 -3.42 -10.12
N GLU A 17 -8.35 -2.97 -11.36
CA GLU A 17 -9.53 -2.25 -11.85
C GLU A 17 -10.80 -3.10 -11.70
N GLN A 18 -10.78 -4.37 -12.11
CA GLN A 18 -11.93 -5.29 -11.94
C GLN A 18 -12.32 -5.48 -10.46
N ILE A 19 -11.34 -5.54 -9.56
CA ILE A 19 -11.61 -5.64 -8.12
C ILE A 19 -12.27 -4.35 -7.63
N TRP A 20 -11.79 -3.19 -8.07
CA TRP A 20 -12.38 -1.91 -7.70
C TRP A 20 -13.80 -1.73 -8.24
N GLU A 21 -14.05 -2.07 -9.51
CA GLU A 21 -15.40 -2.08 -10.08
C GLU A 21 -16.35 -2.89 -9.20
N HIS A 22 -15.97 -4.13 -8.86
CA HIS A 22 -16.80 -5.00 -8.02
C HIS A 22 -17.00 -4.45 -6.59
N VAL A 23 -15.97 -3.87 -5.98
CA VAL A 23 -16.10 -3.26 -4.64
C VAL A 23 -17.05 -2.05 -4.69
N PHE A 24 -16.91 -1.21 -5.71
CA PHE A 24 -17.67 0.02 -5.85
C PHE A 24 -19.11 -0.18 -6.35
N GLU A 25 -19.47 -1.34 -6.90
CA GLU A 25 -20.87 -1.74 -7.08
C GLU A 25 -21.68 -1.66 -5.78
N SER A 26 -21.05 -2.02 -4.65
CA SER A 26 -21.68 -2.03 -3.33
C SER A 26 -21.55 -0.71 -2.57
N TYR A 27 -20.64 0.18 -3.00
CA TYR A 27 -20.33 1.43 -2.30
C TYR A 27 -20.24 2.60 -3.30
N PRO A 28 -21.24 3.50 -3.34
CA PRO A 28 -21.24 4.60 -4.30
C PRO A 28 -20.01 5.49 -4.12
N THR A 29 -19.27 5.70 -5.20
CA THR A 29 -18.00 6.45 -5.21
C THR A 29 -18.18 7.95 -5.39
N LYS A 30 -19.29 8.38 -6.02
CA LYS A 30 -19.58 9.79 -6.26
C LYS A 30 -19.62 10.57 -4.94
N ASP A 31 -18.77 11.59 -4.84
CA ASP A 31 -18.55 12.41 -3.64
C ASP A 31 -18.00 11.65 -2.41
N SER A 32 -17.61 10.38 -2.58
CA SER A 32 -17.01 9.58 -1.53
C SER A 32 -15.51 9.85 -1.38
N ARG A 33 -14.99 9.52 -0.20
CA ARG A 33 -13.57 9.67 0.14
C ARG A 33 -13.03 8.29 0.49
N ILE A 34 -11.83 7.98 0.02
CA ILE A 34 -11.20 6.68 0.26
C ILE A 34 -9.91 6.85 1.06
N VAL A 35 -9.66 5.89 1.93
CA VAL A 35 -8.39 5.73 2.65
C VAL A 35 -7.78 4.41 2.19
N LEU A 36 -6.56 4.48 1.67
CA LEU A 36 -5.93 3.41 0.93
C LEU A 36 -4.60 3.03 1.58
N SER A 37 -4.43 1.74 1.88
CA SER A 37 -3.14 1.22 2.28
C SER A 37 -2.33 0.80 1.07
N ASP A 38 -1.09 1.28 0.95
CA ASP A 38 -0.18 0.87 -0.11
C ASP A 38 1.20 0.47 0.45
N PRO A 39 1.67 -0.76 0.20
CA PRO A 39 3.00 -1.17 0.59
C PRO A 39 4.08 -0.30 -0.05
N ASN A 40 3.95 0.18 -1.28
CA ASN A 40 4.97 1.00 -1.94
C ASN A 40 5.13 2.40 -1.34
N TYR A 41 4.20 2.84 -0.47
CA TYR A 41 4.25 4.16 0.14
C TYR A 41 5.52 4.42 0.95
N LEU A 42 6.03 3.40 1.66
CA LEU A 42 7.27 3.54 2.45
C LEU A 42 8.53 3.25 1.64
N ILE A 43 8.46 2.25 0.76
CA ILE A 43 9.59 1.82 -0.07
C ILE A 43 9.03 1.66 -1.49
N PRO A 44 9.15 2.69 -2.35
CA PRO A 44 8.65 2.64 -3.72
C PRO A 44 9.39 1.58 -4.53
N ALA A 45 8.66 0.64 -5.13
CA ALA A 45 9.22 -0.40 -5.98
C ALA A 45 8.69 -0.36 -7.43
N ILE A 46 7.52 0.22 -7.65
CA ILE A 46 6.85 0.36 -8.95
C ILE A 46 6.27 1.76 -9.08
N GLU A 47 5.98 2.15 -10.31
CA GLU A 47 5.21 3.36 -10.60
C GLU A 47 3.77 3.20 -10.09
N ASP A 48 3.24 4.27 -9.50
CA ASP A 48 1.93 4.27 -8.86
C ASP A 48 0.98 5.18 -9.62
N VAL A 49 0.03 4.56 -10.34
CA VAL A 49 -1.04 5.24 -11.08
C VAL A 49 -2.40 5.12 -10.38
N SER A 50 -2.46 4.48 -9.21
CA SER A 50 -3.72 4.17 -8.52
C SER A 50 -4.55 5.40 -8.20
N VAL A 51 -3.90 6.50 -7.84
CA VAL A 51 -4.57 7.76 -7.49
C VAL A 51 -5.25 8.38 -8.72
N GLU A 52 -4.58 8.37 -9.88
CA GLU A 52 -5.12 8.88 -11.14
C GLU A 52 -6.38 8.09 -11.53
N VAL A 53 -6.29 6.76 -11.50
CA VAL A 53 -7.42 5.88 -11.79
C VAL A 53 -8.61 6.14 -10.86
N LEU A 54 -8.37 6.23 -9.56
CA LEU A 54 -9.43 6.48 -8.56
C LEU A 54 -10.15 7.83 -8.77
N PHE A 55 -9.44 8.85 -9.27
CA PHE A 55 -10.05 10.13 -9.59
C PHE A 55 -10.77 10.12 -10.95
N GLU A 56 -10.10 9.64 -12.00
CA GLU A 56 -10.59 9.76 -13.38
C GLU A 56 -11.66 8.73 -13.75
N GLN A 57 -11.54 7.49 -13.26
CA GLN A 57 -12.46 6.40 -13.61
C GLN A 57 -13.57 6.20 -12.58
N HIS A 58 -13.33 6.55 -11.31
CA HIS A 58 -14.26 6.28 -10.21
C HIS A 58 -14.86 7.53 -9.55
N ASP A 59 -14.55 8.75 -10.01
CA ASP A 59 -15.12 10.02 -9.52
C ASP A 59 -15.01 10.22 -7.99
N LEU A 60 -13.96 9.70 -7.36
CA LEU A 60 -13.74 9.89 -5.93
C LEU A 60 -13.40 11.35 -5.61
N HIS A 61 -13.93 11.87 -4.52
CA HIS A 61 -13.70 13.26 -4.12
C HIS A 61 -12.31 13.49 -3.53
N SER A 62 -11.78 12.51 -2.80
CA SER A 62 -10.44 12.58 -2.22
C SER A 62 -9.89 11.21 -1.88
N VAL A 63 -8.58 11.03 -2.06
CA VAL A 63 -7.83 9.83 -1.75
C VAL A 63 -6.77 10.16 -0.69
N PHE A 64 -6.74 9.41 0.41
CA PHE A 64 -5.62 9.45 1.37
C PHE A 64 -4.89 8.12 1.36
N LYS A 65 -3.61 8.15 0.95
CA LYS A 65 -2.77 6.97 0.83
C LYS A 65 -1.69 6.96 1.92
N ALA A 66 -1.48 5.81 2.55
CA ALA A 66 -0.36 5.58 3.46
C ALA A 66 0.01 4.09 3.47
N SER A 67 1.14 3.71 4.05
CA SER A 67 1.39 2.29 4.34
C SER A 67 0.54 1.82 5.52
N ALA A 68 0.35 0.50 5.66
CA ALA A 68 -0.27 -0.08 6.84
C ALA A 68 0.44 0.38 8.14
N ALA A 69 1.78 0.37 8.14
CA ALA A 69 2.57 0.90 9.25
C ALA A 69 2.34 2.39 9.50
N GLY A 70 2.16 3.20 8.44
CA GLY A 70 1.82 4.62 8.57
C GLY A 70 0.47 4.84 9.25
N PHE A 71 -0.55 4.02 8.92
CA PHE A 71 -1.84 4.08 9.60
C PHE A 71 -1.74 3.71 11.08
N ILE A 72 -0.97 2.68 11.41
CA ILE A 72 -0.72 2.30 12.81
C ILE A 72 0.03 3.41 13.56
N ALA A 73 1.00 4.07 12.94
CA ALA A 73 1.70 5.21 13.55
C ALA A 73 0.76 6.41 13.83
N LEU A 74 -0.32 6.56 13.05
CA LEU A 74 -1.33 7.61 13.22
C LEU A 74 -2.49 7.20 14.15
N GLU A 75 -2.58 5.92 14.51
CA GLU A 75 -3.61 5.34 15.36
C GLU A 75 -3.50 5.91 16.79
N GLY A 76 -4.64 6.10 17.44
CA GLY A 76 -4.76 6.82 18.71
C GLY A 76 -3.89 6.26 19.84
N SER A 77 -3.69 4.94 19.89
CA SER A 77 -2.85 4.27 20.89
C SER A 77 -1.36 4.58 20.68
N CYS A 78 -0.95 4.94 19.46
CA CYS A 78 0.41 5.32 19.11
C CYS A 78 0.64 6.84 19.08
N ARG A 79 -0.41 7.68 19.11
CA ARG A 79 -0.28 9.15 19.00
C ARG A 79 0.58 9.82 20.08
N ASN A 80 0.66 9.24 21.27
CA ASN A 80 1.49 9.77 22.37
C ASN A 80 2.87 9.09 22.44
N ILE A 81 3.16 8.18 21.52
CA ILE A 81 4.45 7.49 21.43
C ILE A 81 5.34 8.29 20.49
N ARG A 82 6.37 8.92 21.04
CA ARG A 82 7.33 9.68 20.21
C ARG A 82 8.16 8.80 19.30
N CYS A 83 8.53 7.60 19.72
CA CYS A 83 9.34 6.69 18.91
C CYS A 83 8.68 5.31 18.88
N ALA A 84 8.32 4.85 17.68
CA ALA A 84 7.68 3.55 17.48
C ALA A 84 8.46 2.76 16.43
N LEU A 85 8.63 1.45 16.66
CA LEU A 85 9.13 0.52 15.65
C LEU A 85 7.98 -0.41 15.29
N ILE A 86 7.48 -0.29 14.07
CA ILE A 86 6.38 -1.11 13.59
C ILE A 86 6.96 -2.26 12.78
N VAL A 87 6.63 -3.49 13.18
CA VAL A 87 6.99 -4.70 12.46
C VAL A 87 5.71 -5.29 11.88
N ASP A 88 5.50 -5.04 10.59
CA ASP A 88 4.34 -5.51 9.85
C ASP A 88 4.70 -6.84 9.15
N CYS A 89 4.17 -7.94 9.69
CA CYS A 89 4.34 -9.28 9.12
C CYS A 89 3.12 -9.61 8.25
N GLY A 90 3.15 -9.14 7.00
CA GLY A 90 2.12 -9.41 6.02
C GLY A 90 2.29 -10.77 5.33
N PHE A 91 1.38 -11.07 4.41
CA PHE A 91 1.41 -12.29 3.60
C PHE A 91 2.66 -12.37 2.70
N SER A 92 2.99 -11.27 2.00
CA SER A 92 4.06 -11.25 0.98
C SER A 92 5.41 -10.76 1.50
N SER A 93 5.42 -9.96 2.57
CA SER A 93 6.62 -9.34 3.09
C SER A 93 6.53 -9.06 4.59
N VAL A 94 7.70 -8.96 5.21
CA VAL A 94 7.87 -8.37 6.54
C VAL A 94 8.47 -6.99 6.36
N THR A 95 7.77 -5.94 6.81
CA THR A 95 8.26 -4.56 6.77
C THR A 95 8.55 -4.07 8.19
N VAL A 96 9.78 -3.62 8.41
CA VAL A 96 10.23 -2.98 9.66
C VAL A 96 10.32 -1.49 9.41
N ALA A 97 9.51 -0.72 10.14
CA ALA A 97 9.36 0.72 9.94
C ALA A 97 9.51 1.50 11.25
N PRO A 98 10.64 2.20 11.46
CA PRO A 98 10.80 3.13 12.57
C PRO A 98 10.08 4.45 12.29
N PHE A 99 9.42 4.98 13.30
CA PHE A 99 8.74 6.27 13.30
C PHE A 99 9.22 7.13 14.46
N LEU A 100 9.45 8.42 14.19
CA LEU A 100 9.71 9.46 15.18
C LEU A 100 8.66 10.56 15.02
N ASP A 101 7.93 10.87 16.09
CA ASP A 101 6.84 11.85 16.13
C ASP A 101 5.83 11.64 14.98
N GLY A 102 5.44 10.38 14.74
CA GLY A 102 4.51 9.98 13.68
C GLY A 102 5.09 10.00 12.26
N LYS A 103 6.37 10.31 12.08
CA LYS A 103 7.04 10.35 10.77
C LYS A 103 7.99 9.18 10.59
N ALA A 104 7.93 8.51 9.43
CA ALA A 104 8.82 7.39 9.12
C ALA A 104 10.28 7.86 8.99
N ILE A 105 11.21 7.13 9.61
CA ILE A 105 12.66 7.32 9.46
C ILE A 105 13.14 6.48 8.28
N GLN A 106 13.28 7.12 7.12
CA GLN A 106 13.56 6.47 5.84
C GLN A 106 14.82 5.59 5.86
N GLN A 107 15.88 6.04 6.54
CA GLN A 107 17.15 5.31 6.62
C GLN A 107 17.05 4.00 7.42
N GLY A 108 16.02 3.85 8.26
CA GLY A 108 15.78 2.66 9.05
C GLY A 108 14.68 1.75 8.50
N LEU A 109 14.11 2.07 7.34
CA LEU A 109 13.10 1.25 6.70
C LEU A 109 13.74 0.02 6.08
N VAL A 110 13.19 -1.16 6.40
CA VAL A 110 13.62 -2.43 5.81
C VAL A 110 12.40 -3.24 5.43
N ARG A 111 12.38 -3.77 4.21
CA ARG A 111 11.39 -4.76 3.77
C ARG A 111 12.07 -6.04 3.35
N TYR A 112 11.63 -7.14 3.94
CA TYR A 112 12.00 -8.49 3.54
C TYR A 112 10.84 -9.12 2.77
N CYS A 113 11.02 -9.38 1.48
CA CYS A 113 10.05 -10.15 0.70
C CYS A 113 10.18 -11.63 1.07
N VAL A 114 9.07 -12.25 1.51
CA VAL A 114 9.05 -13.66 1.96
C VAL A 114 8.65 -14.59 0.82
N ILE A 115 7.93 -14.07 -0.18
CA ILE A 115 7.65 -14.80 -1.42
C ILE A 115 8.86 -14.59 -2.35
N LEU A 116 9.74 -15.59 -2.39
CA LEU A 116 11.01 -15.63 -3.13
C LEU A 116 10.88 -15.25 -4.64
N PRO A 117 12.00 -14.90 -5.31
CA PRO A 117 12.06 -14.19 -6.59
C PRO A 117 11.48 -14.92 -7.81
N SER A 118 11.06 -16.17 -7.69
CA SER A 118 10.55 -16.98 -8.81
C SER A 118 9.30 -16.38 -9.46
N PHE A 119 8.50 -15.61 -8.71
CA PHE A 119 7.36 -14.87 -9.28
C PHE A 119 7.79 -13.62 -10.05
N PHE A 120 8.95 -13.04 -9.75
CA PHE A 120 9.51 -11.89 -10.46
C PHE A 120 10.32 -12.32 -11.70
N PHE A 121 11.04 -13.45 -11.60
CA PHE A 121 11.80 -14.04 -12.71
C PHE A 121 10.92 -14.72 -13.77
N GLY A 122 9.70 -15.14 -13.42
CA GLY A 122 8.77 -15.73 -14.39
C GLY A 122 8.19 -14.73 -15.40
N ILE A 123 8.36 -13.41 -15.19
CA ILE A 123 7.75 -12.36 -16.02
C ILE A 123 8.80 -11.65 -16.90
N ASN A 124 10.06 -11.60 -16.48
CA ASN A 124 11.16 -11.11 -17.29
C ASN A 124 12.10 -12.29 -17.55
N GLY A 125 12.06 -12.86 -18.76
CA GLY A 125 12.93 -13.96 -19.20
C GLY A 125 14.41 -13.57 -19.30
N ALA A 126 15.00 -13.10 -18.22
CA ALA A 126 16.38 -12.72 -18.11
C ALA A 126 17.02 -13.49 -16.95
N GLU A 127 17.67 -14.61 -17.27
CA GLU A 127 18.63 -15.26 -16.37
C GLU A 127 19.69 -14.24 -15.94
N ALA A 128 19.95 -14.13 -14.63
CA ALA A 128 21.12 -13.42 -14.12
C ALA A 128 22.12 -14.44 -13.56
N PRO A 129 23.42 -14.34 -13.90
CA PRO A 129 24.43 -15.27 -13.44
C PRO A 129 24.80 -15.00 -11.97
N PHE A 130 25.33 -16.04 -11.33
CA PHE A 130 25.89 -16.05 -9.97
C PHE A 130 26.99 -15.01 -9.74
#